data_AF-A0A351MR15-F1
#
_entry.id   AF-A0A351MR15-F1
#
_cell.length_a   1.000
_cell.length_b   1.000
_cell.length_c   1.000
_cell.angle_alpha   90.00
_cell.angle_beta   90.00
_cell.angle_gamma   90.00
#
_symmetry.space_group_name_H-M   'P 1'
#
loop_
_entity.id
_entity.type
_entity.pdbx_description
1 polymer ?
#
loop_
_entity_poly.entity_id
_entity_poly.type
_entity_poly.pdbx_seq_one_letter_code
_entity_poly.pdbx_strand_id
1 'polypeptide(L)' 'MTESLDPGSLASVVAERKALAINLDPSVYGTFAEIGAGQEVVRHFFKAGGASGTVAKSMSAYDMRISDA' A
#
# COMPACT_ATOMS: atom_id res chain seq x y z
N MET A 1 -4.66 -19.27 -29.09
CA MET A 1 -4.01 -18.30 -28.20
C MET A 1 -5.03 -17.80 -27.20
N THR A 2 -5.23 -18.53 -26.12
CA THR A 2 -5.93 -18.02 -24.94
C THR A 2 -4.84 -17.81 -23.90
N GLU A 3 -4.39 -16.58 -23.71
CA GLU A 3 -3.53 -16.24 -22.58
C GLU A 3 -4.29 -16.64 -21.31
N SER A 4 -3.80 -17.71 -20.66
CA SER A 4 -4.26 -18.11 -19.34
C SER A 4 -3.84 -17.01 -18.38
N LEU A 5 -4.78 -16.09 -18.11
CA LEU A 5 -4.61 -15.05 -17.11
C LEU A 5 -4.38 -15.73 -15.77
N ASP A 6 -3.15 -15.68 -15.28
CA ASP A 6 -2.82 -16.17 -13.95
C ASP A 6 -3.69 -15.42 -12.92
N PRO A 7 -4.46 -16.10 -12.07
CA PRO A 7 -5.35 -15.46 -11.11
C PRO A 7 -4.59 -14.60 -10.08
N GLY A 8 -3.31 -14.89 -9.82
CA GLY A 8 -2.43 -14.06 -9.00
C GLY A 8 -2.08 -12.73 -9.67
N SER A 9 -1.91 -12.73 -11.00
CA SER A 9 -1.71 -11.51 -11.80
C SER A 9 -2.92 -10.57 -11.75
N LEU A 10 -4.14 -11.12 -11.85
CA LEU A 10 -5.37 -10.34 -11.75
C LEU A 10 -5.54 -9.67 -10.38
N ALA A 11 -5.19 -10.38 -9.30
CA ALA A 11 -5.24 -9.84 -7.95
C ALA A 11 -4.25 -8.66 -7.76
N SER A 12 -3.04 -8.77 -8.30
CA SER A 12 -2.05 -7.68 -8.30
C SER A 12 -2.58 -6.45 -9.02
N VAL A 13 -3.07 -6.62 -10.26
CA VAL A 13 -3.57 -5.52 -11.09
C VAL A 13 -4.74 -4.78 -10.41
N VAL A 14 -5.60 -5.49 -9.70
CA VAL A 14 -6.70 -4.88 -8.93
C VAL A 14 -6.19 -4.11 -7.72
N ALA A 15 -5.21 -4.64 -6.98
CA ALA A 15 -4.60 -3.97 -5.84
C ALA A 15 -3.85 -2.69 -6.26
N GLU A 16 -3.10 -2.74 -7.36
CA GLU A 16 -2.35 -1.61 -7.91
C GLU A 16 -3.29 -0.49 -8.38
N ARG A 17 -4.40 -0.83 -9.04
CA ARG A 17 -5.42 0.15 -9.44
C ARG A 17 -6.08 0.85 -8.26
N LYS A 18 -6.41 0.09 -7.21
CA LYS A 18 -7.01 0.66 -5.98
C LYS A 18 -6.01 1.55 -5.25
N ALA A 19 -4.76 1.11 -5.14
CA ALA A 19 -3.69 1.89 -4.50
C ALA A 19 -3.42 3.21 -5.25
N LEU A 20 -3.40 3.18 -6.59
CA LEU A 20 -3.26 4.38 -7.41
C LEU A 20 -4.44 5.35 -7.21
N ALA A 21 -5.67 4.85 -7.17
CA ALA A 21 -6.84 5.69 -6.95
C ALA A 21 -6.77 6.43 -5.61
N ILE A 22 -6.34 5.75 -4.55
CA ILE A 22 -6.15 6.35 -3.22
C ILE A 22 -4.98 7.35 -3.23
N ASN A 23 -3.89 7.04 -3.93
CA ASN A 23 -2.72 7.93 -4.01
C ASN A 23 -2.98 9.24 -4.76
N LEU A 24 -3.98 9.28 -5.63
CA LEU A 24 -4.36 10.48 -6.37
C LEU A 24 -5.46 11.29 -5.65
N ASP A 25 -5.98 10.78 -4.54
CA ASP A 25 -6.98 11.48 -3.73
C ASP A 25 -6.29 12.45 -2.77
N PRO A 26 -6.40 13.78 -2.98
CA PRO A 26 -5.75 14.77 -2.13
C PRO A 26 -6.38 14.88 -0.74
N SER A 27 -7.54 14.26 -0.51
CA SER A 27 -8.18 14.20 0.81
C SER A 27 -7.59 13.12 1.71
N VAL A 28 -6.79 12.20 1.15
CA VAL A 28 -6.22 11.07 1.88
C VAL A 28 -4.75 11.34 2.14
N TYR A 29 -4.41 11.58 3.40
CA TYR A 29 -3.02 11.69 3.86
C TYR A 29 -2.85 11.02 5.21
N GLY A 30 -1.87 10.13 5.35
CA GLY A 30 -1.71 9.38 6.59
C GLY A 30 -0.50 8.45 6.66
N THR A 31 -0.46 7.65 7.72
CA THR A 31 0.61 6.70 8.01
C THR A 31 0.09 5.26 7.94
N PHE A 32 0.86 4.36 7.33
CA PHE A 32 0.59 2.93 7.42
C PHE A 32 1.19 2.36 8.70
N ALA A 33 0.36 1.67 9.50
CA ALA A 33 0.79 0.88 10.64
C ALA A 33 0.42 -0.58 10.39
N GLU A 34 1.41 -1.43 10.11
CA GLU A 34 1.18 -2.82 9.67
C GLU A 34 1.62 -3.82 10.73
N ILE A 35 0.72 -4.72 11.17
CA ILE A 35 1.02 -5.82 12.10
C ILE A 35 1.19 -7.12 11.30
N GLY A 36 2.27 -7.87 11.53
CA GLY A 36 2.53 -9.16 10.87
C GLY A 36 3.74 -9.14 9.93
N ALA A 37 3.80 -10.10 8.99
CA ALA A 37 4.98 -10.48 8.19
C ALA A 37 5.43 -9.46 7.12
N GLY A 38 5.61 -8.19 7.50
CA GLY A 38 6.28 -7.16 6.69
C GLY A 38 5.36 -6.07 6.13
N GLN A 39 6.01 -5.03 5.60
CA GLN A 39 5.42 -3.84 4.96
C GLN A 39 4.83 -4.16 3.57
N GLU A 40 4.03 -5.23 3.48
CA GLU A 40 3.58 -5.76 2.20
C GLU A 40 2.41 -4.96 1.61
N VAL A 41 1.59 -4.30 2.43
CA VAL A 41 0.45 -3.49 1.96
C VAL A 41 0.94 -2.15 1.46
N VAL A 42 1.78 -1.44 2.22
CA VAL A 42 2.29 -0.12 1.77
C VAL A 42 3.11 -0.23 0.47
N ARG A 43 3.74 -1.38 0.24
CA ARG A 43 4.49 -1.65 -1.00
C ARG A 43 3.63 -1.49 -2.26
N HIS A 44 2.35 -1.82 -2.21
CA HIS A 44 1.44 -1.63 -3.34
C HIS A 44 1.21 -0.14 -3.62
N PHE A 45 1.13 0.70 -2.59
CA PHE A 45 0.98 2.15 -2.72
C PHE A 45 2.25 2.79 -3.28
N PHE A 46 3.43 2.33 -2.86
CA PHE A 46 4.68 2.81 -3.45
C PHE A 46 4.84 2.37 -4.92
N LYS A 47 4.49 1.13 -5.25
CA LYS A 47 4.56 0.61 -6.63
C LYS A 47 3.56 1.26 -7.58
N ALA A 48 2.37 1.59 -7.09
CA ALA A 48 1.32 2.22 -7.89
C ALA A 48 1.67 3.66 -8.34
N GLY A 49 2.57 4.36 -7.62
CA GLY A 49 2.92 5.75 -7.89
C GLY A 49 1.93 6.75 -7.29
N GLY A 50 2.34 8.03 -7.15
CA GLY A 50 1.52 9.09 -6.52
C GLY A 50 1.54 9.11 -4.98
N ALA A 51 2.17 8.13 -4.34
CA ALA A 51 2.21 7.99 -2.88
C ALA A 51 2.86 9.18 -2.12
N SER A 52 3.65 10.04 -2.77
CA SER A 52 4.30 11.16 -2.08
C SER A 52 3.31 12.20 -1.52
N GLY A 53 2.10 12.28 -2.08
CA GLY A 53 1.07 13.22 -1.63
C GLY A 53 0.15 12.67 -0.54
N THR A 54 0.21 11.36 -0.27
CA THR A 54 -0.81 10.63 0.49
C THR A 54 -0.21 9.73 1.59
N VAL A 55 1.03 9.27 1.42
CA VAL A 55 1.73 8.40 2.38
C VAL A 55 2.80 9.20 3.11
N ALA A 56 2.50 9.58 4.35
CA ALA A 56 3.40 10.34 5.22
C ALA A 56 4.54 9.47 5.80
N LYS A 57 4.20 8.23 6.17
CA LYS A 57 5.12 7.29 6.82
C LYS A 57 4.60 5.86 6.69
N SER A 58 5.49 4.87 6.76
CA SER A 58 5.14 3.48 7.03
C SER A 58 5.93 2.98 8.22
N MET A 59 5.25 2.27 9.12
CA MET A 59 5.85 1.62 10.28
C MET A 59 5.27 0.22 10.44
N SER A 60 6.12 -0.72 10.87
CA SER A 60 5.61 -1.98 11.41
C SER A 60 5.08 -1.72 12.81
N ALA A 61 3.94 -2.29 13.16
CA ALA A 61 3.40 -2.23 14.51
C ALA A 61 4.25 -2.98 15.55
N TYR A 62 5.26 -3.74 15.12
CA TYR A 62 6.32 -4.28 15.99
C TYR A 62 7.47 -3.28 16.23
N ASP A 63 7.51 -2.13 15.55
CA ASP A 63 8.41 -1.03 15.92
C ASP A 63 7.87 -0.44 17.25
N MET A 64 8.37 -0.98 18.37
CA MET A 64 7.98 -0.71 19.77
C MET A 64 8.29 0.73 20.23
N ARG A 65 8.03 1.73 19.40
CA ARG A 65 8.22 3.16 19.70
C ARG A 65 6.97 4.00 19.42
N ILE A 66 5.81 3.44 19.72
CA ILE A 66 4.62 4.26 20.03
C ILE A 66 4.20 3.86 21.46
N SER A 67 4.93 4.41 22.42
CA SER A 67 4.45 4.52 23.80
C SER A 67 4.79 5.94 24.25
N ASP A 68 3.71 6.70 24.37
CA ASP A 68 3.50 8.01 24.99
C ASP A 68 4.27 9.23 24.44
N ALA A 69 3.51 10.07 23.73
CA ALA A 69 3.67 11.52 23.65
C ALA A 69 2.30 12.15 23.33
#